data_AF-A0A538EL60-F1
#
_entry.id   AF-A0A538EL60-F1
#
_cell.length_a   1.000
_cell.length_b   1.000
_cell.length_c   1.000
_cell.angle_alpha   90.00
_cell.angle_beta   90.00
_cell.angle_gamma   90.00
#
_symmetry.space_group_name_H-M   'P 1'
#
loop_
_entity.id
_entity.type
_entity.pdbx_description
1 polymer ?
#
loop_
_entity_poly.entity_id
_entity_poly.type
_entity_poly.pdbx_seq_one_letter_code
_entity_poly.pdbx_strand_id
1 'polypeptide(L)'
;WYGDPDFVDVPLDLLLSKEYAEERRALVGETASAELRPGGDGPRLPSPVTGAVVAGAGEPTRASDTCHVDVADRWGNLVSATPSGGWLWSSPVVPKLGFPLGTRAQMFWLEEGLPNSLEPGKRPRTTLSPSLAFRGGDPYLAFGTPGGDQQDQWSLNFFLRHVHGGLNLQEAIDAPSFDTNHFPSSFYPRDSKPREVELEARFGDDVARALRERGHDVVVTGDWSLGRVSAVAREDGLLKGAANPRGMQGYIVGR
;
A
#
# COMPACT_ATOMS: atom_id res chain seq x y z
N TRP A 1 -12.25 -4.75 10.08
CA TRP A 1 -13.03 -5.26 8.93
C TRP A 1 -12.27 -6.29 8.11
N TYR A 2 -11.10 -5.97 7.54
CA TYR A 2 -10.49 -6.86 6.53
C TYR A 2 -9.86 -8.14 7.12
N GLY A 3 -10.03 -9.23 6.39
CA GLY A 3 -9.58 -10.59 6.67
C GLY A 3 -9.75 -11.49 5.45
N ASP A 4 -9.56 -12.80 5.60
CA ASP A 4 -9.80 -13.76 4.53
C ASP A 4 -11.31 -13.97 4.29
N PRO A 5 -11.85 -13.66 3.10
CA PRO A 5 -13.27 -13.81 2.80
C PRO A 5 -13.78 -15.27 2.84
N ASP A 6 -12.88 -16.26 2.80
CA ASP A 6 -13.26 -17.68 2.96
C ASP A 6 -13.58 -18.03 4.44
N PHE A 7 -13.24 -17.13 5.38
CA PHE A 7 -13.41 -17.34 6.82
C PHE A 7 -14.29 -16.28 7.49
N VAL A 8 -14.34 -15.07 6.94
CA VAL A 8 -15.06 -13.94 7.54
C VAL A 8 -15.82 -13.15 6.49
N ASP A 9 -17.00 -12.66 6.87
CA ASP A 9 -17.76 -11.75 6.02
C ASP A 9 -17.17 -10.33 6.12
N VAL A 10 -16.65 -9.83 5.00
CA VAL A 10 -16.15 -8.45 4.89
C VAL A 10 -17.27 -7.63 4.27
N PRO A 11 -17.84 -6.62 4.97
CA PRO A 11 -19.02 -5.90 4.51
C PRO A 11 -18.68 -4.88 3.41
N LEU A 12 -18.22 -5.37 2.24
CA LEU A 12 -17.73 -4.55 1.14
C LEU A 12 -18.82 -3.62 0.59
N ASP A 13 -20.06 -4.10 0.50
CA ASP A 13 -21.19 -3.29 0.02
C ASP A 13 -21.40 -2.04 0.90
N LEU A 14 -21.31 -2.19 2.22
CA LEU A 14 -21.37 -1.07 3.15
C LEU A 14 -20.15 -0.15 2.97
N LEU A 15 -18.95 -0.73 3.03
CA LEU A 15 -17.68 0.03 3.01
C LEU A 15 -17.47 0.83 1.71
N LEU A 16 -18.07 0.39 0.59
CA LEU A 16 -17.98 1.03 -0.72
C LEU A 16 -19.25 1.81 -1.12
N SER A 17 -20.28 1.83 -0.28
CA SER A 17 -21.51 2.59 -0.55
C SER A 17 -21.25 4.10 -0.51
N LYS A 18 -22.00 4.85 -1.32
CA LYS A 18 -21.88 6.32 -1.38
C LYS A 18 -22.34 6.96 -0.08
N GLU A 19 -23.41 6.42 0.50
CA GLU A 19 -24.03 6.88 1.74
C GLU A 19 -23.03 6.75 2.90
N TYR A 20 -22.35 5.61 3.01
CA TYR A 20 -21.31 5.43 4.01
C TYR A 20 -20.09 6.31 3.75
N ALA A 21 -19.67 6.47 2.49
CA ALA A 21 -18.58 7.40 2.15
C ALA A 21 -18.91 8.85 2.52
N GLU A 22 -20.15 9.30 2.34
CA GLU A 22 -20.63 10.62 2.74
C GLU A 22 -20.61 10.81 4.26
N GLU A 23 -21.09 9.84 5.03
CA GLU A 23 -21.01 9.82 6.49
C GLU A 23 -19.56 9.93 6.96
N ARG A 24 -18.68 9.10 6.40
CA ARG A 24 -17.26 9.04 6.78
C ARG A 24 -16.50 10.31 6.37
N ARG A 25 -16.84 10.92 5.24
CA ARG A 25 -16.25 12.17 4.77
C ARG A 25 -16.49 13.32 5.73
N ALA A 26 -17.62 13.35 6.45
CA ALA A 26 -17.89 14.37 7.47
C ALA A 26 -16.89 14.35 8.65
N LEU A 27 -16.14 13.26 8.83
CA LEU A 27 -15.08 13.14 9.85
C LEU A 27 -13.76 13.82 9.45
N VAL A 28 -13.64 14.29 8.21
CA VAL A 28 -12.50 15.07 7.72
C VAL A 28 -12.69 16.52 8.14
N GLY A 29 -11.99 16.92 9.21
CA GLY A 29 -11.98 18.29 9.73
C GLY A 29 -10.76 19.09 9.27
N GLU A 30 -10.62 20.30 9.83
CA GLU A 30 -9.51 21.21 9.52
C GLU A 30 -8.16 20.77 10.11
N THR A 31 -8.19 19.89 11.12
CA THR A 31 -7.00 19.42 11.86
C THR A 31 -6.78 17.92 11.74
N ALA A 32 -5.51 17.50 11.84
CA ALA A 32 -5.09 16.12 11.77
C ALA A 32 -5.61 15.32 12.96
N SER A 33 -6.29 14.21 12.68
CA SER A 33 -6.78 13.30 13.71
C SER A 33 -5.63 12.47 14.30
N ALA A 34 -5.66 12.28 15.62
CA ALA A 34 -4.79 11.38 16.36
C ALA A 34 -5.41 9.99 16.59
N GLU A 35 -6.65 9.79 16.14
CA GLU A 35 -7.48 8.64 16.51
C GLU A 35 -7.63 7.67 15.35
N LEU A 36 -7.49 6.37 15.64
CA LEU A 36 -7.94 5.32 14.74
C LEU A 36 -9.45 5.15 14.87
N ARG A 37 -10.20 5.64 13.89
CA ARG A 37 -11.67 5.73 13.92
C ARG A 37 -12.30 4.78 12.90
N PRO A 38 -12.32 3.44 13.09
CA PRO A 38 -13.10 2.56 12.21
C PRO A 38 -14.58 2.94 12.30
N GLY A 39 -15.30 2.95 11.17
CA GLY A 39 -16.76 3.16 11.17
C GLY A 39 -17.52 1.84 11.03
N GLY A 40 -18.85 1.93 10.95
CA GLY A 40 -19.74 0.77 10.89
C GLY A 40 -20.07 0.20 12.28
N ASP A 41 -20.89 -0.83 12.34
CA ASP A 41 -21.44 -1.37 13.58
C ASP A 41 -20.51 -2.37 14.28
N GLY A 42 -20.00 -2.00 15.46
CA GLY A 42 -19.22 -2.89 16.31
C GLY A 42 -17.81 -3.25 15.78
N PRO A 43 -16.99 -2.28 15.32
CA PRO A 43 -15.62 -2.58 14.90
C PRO A 43 -14.80 -3.05 16.11
N ARG A 44 -14.35 -4.31 16.08
CA ARG A 44 -13.39 -4.83 17.05
C ARG A 44 -11.97 -4.53 16.59
N LEU A 45 -11.27 -3.69 17.35
CA LEU A 45 -9.85 -3.42 17.14
C LEU A 45 -8.99 -4.49 17.83
N PRO A 46 -7.87 -4.90 17.23
CA PRO A 46 -6.91 -5.80 17.88
C PRO A 46 -6.28 -5.11 19.09
N SER A 47 -5.94 -5.91 20.10
CA SER A 47 -5.12 -5.46 21.22
C SER A 47 -3.73 -5.04 20.72
N PRO A 48 -3.19 -3.90 21.18
CA PRO A 48 -1.81 -3.52 20.85
C PRO A 48 -0.83 -4.64 21.24
N VAL A 49 0.16 -4.89 20.40
CA VAL A 49 1.23 -5.83 20.75
C VAL A 49 2.03 -5.22 21.90
N THR A 50 1.86 -5.75 23.11
CA THR A 50 2.60 -5.32 24.29
C THR A 50 3.69 -6.33 24.60
N GLY A 51 4.96 -5.93 24.45
CA GLY A 51 6.11 -6.79 24.73
C GLY A 51 7.41 -6.24 24.14
N ALA A 52 8.51 -6.38 24.85
CA ALA A 52 9.82 -5.97 24.35
C ALA A 52 10.23 -6.86 23.16
N VAL A 53 10.73 -6.25 22.10
CA VAL A 53 11.43 -6.96 21.02
C VAL A 53 12.63 -7.65 21.66
N VAL A 54 12.63 -8.99 21.68
CA VAL A 54 13.78 -9.74 22.21
C VAL A 54 14.91 -9.65 21.19
N ALA A 55 15.94 -8.87 21.52
CA ALA A 55 17.15 -8.81 20.71
C ALA A 55 17.71 -10.23 20.49
N GLY A 56 17.87 -10.63 19.23
CA GLY A 56 18.35 -11.97 18.87
C GLY A 56 17.26 -12.98 18.48
N ALA A 57 15.98 -12.62 18.49
CA ALA A 57 14.88 -13.48 17.98
C ALA A 57 14.91 -13.69 16.45
N GLY A 58 15.89 -13.10 15.75
CA GLY A 58 15.88 -12.92 14.30
C GLY A 58 14.75 -11.96 13.95
N GLU A 59 15.04 -10.66 13.89
CA GLU A 59 13.99 -9.71 13.52
C GLU A 59 13.39 -10.17 12.19
N PRO A 60 12.04 -10.33 12.09
CA PRO A 60 11.41 -10.37 10.80
C PRO A 60 11.75 -9.04 10.15
N THR A 61 12.72 -9.07 9.24
CA THR A 61 13.28 -7.90 8.60
C THR A 61 12.14 -7.02 8.08
N ARG A 62 12.18 -5.73 8.43
CA ARG A 62 11.24 -4.73 7.92
C ARG A 62 11.15 -4.88 6.40
N ALA A 63 9.92 -5.00 5.92
CA ALA A 63 9.63 -5.38 4.54
C ALA A 63 10.26 -4.40 3.54
N SER A 64 11.19 -4.90 2.75
CA SER A 64 11.82 -4.15 1.64
C SER A 64 11.87 -4.92 0.31
N ASP A 65 11.49 -6.20 0.28
CA ASP A 65 11.61 -7.08 -0.90
C ASP A 65 10.25 -7.46 -1.52
N THR A 66 9.35 -6.49 -1.64
CA THR A 66 8.19 -6.64 -2.55
C THR A 66 8.59 -6.13 -3.93
N CYS A 67 8.15 -6.81 -5.00
CA CYS A 67 8.33 -6.37 -6.38
C CYS A 67 6.97 -6.06 -7.01
N HIS A 68 6.97 -5.38 -8.14
CA HIS A 68 5.78 -5.17 -8.96
C HIS A 68 6.15 -5.31 -10.44
N VAL A 69 5.21 -5.79 -11.25
CA VAL A 69 5.36 -5.91 -12.69
C VAL A 69 4.01 -5.71 -13.37
N ASP A 70 4.03 -4.90 -14.43
CA ASP A 70 2.90 -4.69 -15.32
C ASP A 70 3.29 -5.06 -16.76
N VAL A 71 2.36 -5.66 -17.49
CA VAL A 71 2.57 -6.06 -18.89
C VAL A 71 1.35 -5.69 -19.72
N ALA A 72 1.58 -5.06 -20.86
CA ALA A 72 0.59 -4.86 -21.91
C ALA A 72 1.11 -5.48 -23.21
N ASP A 73 0.25 -6.19 -23.94
CA ASP A 73 0.64 -6.81 -25.21
C ASP A 73 -0.18 -6.32 -26.41
N ARG A 74 0.26 -6.75 -27.60
CA ARG A 74 -0.34 -6.38 -28.88
C ARG A 74 -1.75 -6.95 -29.10
N TRP A 75 -2.17 -7.93 -28.30
CA TRP A 75 -3.48 -8.57 -28.39
C TRP A 75 -4.49 -7.94 -27.43
N GLY A 76 -4.05 -6.99 -26.61
CA GLY A 76 -4.90 -6.29 -25.65
C GLY A 76 -4.92 -6.95 -24.27
N ASN A 77 -4.04 -7.91 -23.98
CA ASN A 77 -3.91 -8.42 -22.62
C ASN A 77 -3.20 -7.38 -21.75
N LEU A 78 -3.73 -7.20 -20.53
CA LEU A 78 -3.11 -6.42 -19.45
C LEU A 78 -2.89 -7.33 -18.24
N VAL A 79 -1.72 -7.23 -17.63
CA VAL A 79 -1.35 -7.93 -16.39
C VAL A 79 -0.79 -6.91 -15.41
N SER A 80 -1.21 -7.01 -14.15
CA SER A 80 -0.59 -6.31 -13.02
C SER A 80 -0.38 -7.33 -11.90
N ALA A 81 0.83 -7.38 -11.34
CA ALA A 81 1.17 -8.33 -10.30
C ALA A 81 2.18 -7.75 -9.30
N THR A 82 1.90 -7.98 -8.01
CA THR A 82 2.78 -7.57 -6.90
C THR A 82 3.34 -8.79 -6.15
N PRO A 83 4.30 -9.55 -6.73
CA PRO A 83 4.88 -10.72 -6.08
C PRO A 83 5.79 -10.32 -4.90
N SER A 84 5.80 -11.13 -3.84
CA SER A 84 6.52 -10.81 -2.62
C SER A 84 6.63 -12.00 -1.67
N GLY A 85 7.59 -11.93 -0.75
CA GLY A 85 7.85 -12.94 0.27
C GLY A 85 8.99 -13.88 -0.14
N GLY A 86 9.50 -14.64 0.82
CA GLY A 86 10.65 -15.52 0.59
C GLY A 86 11.97 -14.75 0.41
N TRP A 87 12.09 -13.56 1.00
CA TRP A 87 13.34 -12.80 0.95
C TRP A 87 14.38 -13.32 1.93
N LEU A 88 15.66 -13.12 1.57
CA LEU A 88 16.82 -13.76 2.19
C LEU A 88 16.90 -13.64 3.72
N TRP A 89 16.48 -12.50 4.26
CA TRP A 89 16.74 -12.13 5.65
C TRP A 89 15.66 -12.55 6.64
N SER A 90 14.54 -13.11 6.20
CA SER A 90 13.38 -13.35 7.07
C SER A 90 13.18 -14.80 7.48
N SER A 91 13.87 -15.73 6.85
CA SER A 91 13.83 -17.16 7.19
C SER A 91 15.11 -17.85 6.73
N PRO A 92 15.50 -18.97 7.35
CA PRO A 92 16.64 -19.76 6.88
C PRO A 92 16.43 -20.26 5.45
N VAL A 93 17.49 -20.24 4.65
CA VAL A 93 17.50 -20.80 3.30
C VAL A 93 17.27 -22.30 3.35
N VAL A 94 16.39 -22.82 2.51
CA VAL A 94 16.21 -24.26 2.34
C VAL A 94 17.43 -24.81 1.58
N PRO A 95 18.31 -25.63 2.20
CA PRO A 95 19.66 -25.88 1.67
C PRO A 95 19.71 -26.48 0.26
N LYS A 96 18.74 -27.32 -0.10
CA LYS A 96 18.66 -27.97 -1.42
C LYS A 96 17.96 -27.12 -2.50
N LEU A 97 17.25 -26.07 -2.11
CA LEU A 97 16.45 -25.24 -3.02
C LEU A 97 17.05 -23.86 -3.27
N GLY A 98 17.83 -23.34 -2.30
CA GLY A 98 18.54 -22.06 -2.46
C GLY A 98 17.70 -20.81 -2.15
N PHE A 99 16.45 -20.95 -1.71
CA PHE A 99 15.60 -19.85 -1.26
C PHE A 99 14.96 -20.14 0.11
N PRO A 100 14.62 -19.11 0.91
CA PRO A 100 13.95 -19.28 2.20
C PRO A 100 12.42 -19.34 2.06
N LEU A 101 11.74 -19.69 3.14
CA LEU A 101 10.27 -19.59 3.22
C LEU A 101 9.81 -18.13 3.39
N GLY A 102 8.53 -17.89 3.13
CA GLY A 102 7.90 -16.58 3.35
C GLY A 102 7.47 -16.36 4.81
N THR A 103 7.28 -15.09 5.17
CA THR A 103 6.92 -14.66 6.53
C THR A 103 5.59 -13.91 6.60
N ARG A 104 4.71 -14.10 5.61
CA ARG A 104 3.44 -13.36 5.50
C ARG A 104 2.50 -13.57 6.69
N ALA A 105 2.58 -14.73 7.35
CA ALA A 105 1.79 -15.04 8.54
C ALA A 105 2.03 -14.04 9.69
N GLN A 106 3.14 -13.28 9.68
CA GLN A 106 3.36 -12.18 10.63
C GLN A 106 2.22 -11.14 10.62
N MET A 107 1.44 -11.07 9.53
CA MET A 107 0.34 -10.14 9.35
C MET A 107 -0.95 -10.55 10.10
N PHE A 108 -1.02 -11.75 10.66
CA PHE A 108 -2.13 -12.16 11.55
C PHE A 108 -2.07 -11.53 12.94
N TRP A 109 -3.22 -11.48 13.61
CA TRP A 109 -3.30 -11.21 15.04
C TRP A 109 -3.32 -12.51 15.84
N LEU A 110 -2.58 -12.55 16.95
CA LEU A 110 -2.62 -13.62 17.94
C LEU A 110 -3.70 -13.33 19.00
N GLU A 111 -4.88 -12.94 18.52
CA GLU A 111 -6.07 -12.68 19.32
C GLU A 111 -7.26 -13.29 18.56
N GLU A 112 -8.07 -14.09 19.22
CA GLU A 112 -9.19 -14.81 18.61
C GLU A 112 -10.41 -13.92 18.35
N GLY A 113 -11.20 -14.27 17.33
CA GLY A 113 -12.47 -13.62 17.00
C GLY A 113 -12.31 -12.25 16.31
N LEU A 114 -11.16 -11.98 15.70
CA LEU A 114 -10.93 -10.83 14.82
C LEU A 114 -11.03 -11.28 13.35
N PRO A 115 -11.40 -10.40 12.42
CA PRO A 115 -11.41 -10.71 10.99
C PRO A 115 -10.09 -11.31 10.47
N ASN A 116 -8.96 -10.89 11.06
CA ASN A 116 -7.62 -11.31 10.69
C ASN A 116 -6.88 -12.03 11.85
N SER A 117 -7.61 -12.81 12.66
CA SER A 117 -7.02 -13.77 13.59
C SER A 117 -6.27 -14.88 12.85
N LEU A 118 -5.20 -15.40 13.46
CA LEU A 118 -4.48 -16.58 12.96
C LEU A 118 -5.36 -17.82 13.09
N GLU A 119 -5.69 -18.44 11.96
CA GLU A 119 -6.52 -19.65 11.90
C GLU A 119 -5.94 -20.64 10.87
N PRO A 120 -6.05 -21.97 11.10
CA PRO A 120 -5.59 -22.97 10.13
C PRO A 120 -6.30 -22.84 8.77
N GLY A 121 -5.53 -22.87 7.68
CA GLY A 121 -6.05 -22.77 6.30
C GLY A 121 -6.41 -21.35 5.87
N LYS A 122 -6.44 -20.38 6.78
CA LYS A 122 -6.73 -18.98 6.50
C LYS A 122 -5.53 -18.29 5.88
N ARG A 123 -5.78 -17.40 4.93
CA ARG A 123 -4.77 -16.50 4.37
C ARG A 123 -4.65 -15.26 5.25
N PRO A 124 -3.44 -14.76 5.54
CA PRO A 124 -3.30 -13.48 6.22
C PRO A 124 -3.84 -12.36 5.33
N ARG A 125 -4.50 -11.36 5.92
CA ARG A 125 -4.72 -10.07 5.24
C ARG A 125 -3.36 -9.55 4.78
N THR A 126 -3.15 -9.56 3.47
CA THR A 126 -1.87 -9.22 2.86
C THR A 126 -1.85 -7.77 2.40
N THR A 127 -0.66 -7.19 2.31
CA THR A 127 -0.46 -5.86 1.72
C THR A 127 -0.38 -5.88 0.20
N LEU A 128 -0.29 -7.05 -0.44
CA LEU A 128 -0.06 -7.17 -1.89
C LEU A 128 -1.33 -6.79 -2.66
N SER A 129 -1.29 -5.66 -3.36
CA SER A 129 -2.46 -5.06 -4.01
C SER A 129 -2.11 -4.54 -5.41
N PRO A 130 -2.10 -5.39 -6.46
CA PRO A 130 -1.99 -4.94 -7.84
C PRO A 130 -3.30 -4.29 -8.31
N SER A 131 -3.23 -3.38 -9.27
CA SER A 131 -4.41 -2.62 -9.74
C SER A 131 -4.61 -2.72 -11.24
N LEU A 132 -5.88 -2.88 -11.65
CA LEU A 132 -6.32 -2.81 -13.04
C LEU A 132 -7.52 -1.88 -13.13
N ALA A 133 -7.39 -0.80 -13.88
CA ALA A 133 -8.45 0.17 -14.10
C ALA A 133 -9.06 0.02 -15.50
N PHE A 134 -10.39 0.17 -15.54
CA PHE A 134 -11.21 0.08 -16.75
C PHE A 134 -11.77 1.46 -17.09
N ARG A 135 -11.93 1.74 -18.39
CA ARG A 135 -12.54 2.97 -18.92
C ARG A 135 -13.59 2.58 -19.95
N GLY A 136 -14.85 2.96 -19.70
CA GLY A 136 -15.95 2.60 -20.61
C GLY A 136 -16.24 1.09 -20.71
N GLY A 137 -15.81 0.31 -19.72
CA GLY A 137 -15.90 -1.16 -19.74
C GLY A 137 -14.68 -1.86 -20.33
N ASP A 138 -13.76 -1.14 -20.97
CA ASP A 138 -12.54 -1.70 -21.55
C ASP A 138 -11.33 -1.58 -20.58
N PRO A 139 -10.44 -2.60 -20.52
CA PRO A 139 -9.19 -2.50 -19.78
C PRO A 139 -8.33 -1.35 -20.29
N TYR A 140 -7.93 -0.46 -19.38
CA TYR A 140 -7.23 0.77 -19.73
C TYR A 140 -5.81 0.81 -19.16
N LEU A 141 -5.64 0.51 -17.88
CA LEU A 141 -4.41 0.79 -17.14
C LEU A 141 -4.14 -0.33 -16.13
N ALA A 142 -2.98 -0.95 -16.23
CA ALA A 142 -2.42 -1.86 -15.23
C ALA A 142 -1.30 -1.13 -14.49
N PHE A 143 -1.32 -1.15 -13.15
CA PHE A 143 -0.38 -0.41 -12.34
C PHE A 143 -0.29 -0.95 -10.91
N GLY A 144 0.77 -0.57 -10.24
CA GLY A 144 0.93 -0.77 -8.82
C GLY A 144 2.34 -0.45 -8.36
N THR A 145 2.63 -0.79 -7.11
CA THR A 145 3.91 -0.51 -6.48
C THR A 145 4.17 -1.55 -5.41
N PRO A 146 5.43 -1.89 -5.11
CA PRO A 146 5.77 -2.46 -3.83
C PRO A 146 5.73 -1.40 -2.71
N GLY A 147 5.90 -1.82 -1.46
CA GLY A 147 6.01 -0.90 -0.32
C GLY A 147 5.05 -1.16 0.83
N GLY A 148 4.69 -2.42 1.12
CA GLY A 148 3.98 -2.73 2.35
C GLY A 148 2.65 -1.98 2.50
N ASP A 149 2.49 -1.29 3.62
CA ASP A 149 1.29 -0.52 3.98
C ASP A 149 1.11 0.77 3.15
N GLN A 150 2.14 1.17 2.41
CA GLN A 150 2.11 2.35 1.54
C GLN A 150 1.59 2.04 0.13
N GLN A 151 1.42 0.76 -0.24
CA GLN A 151 1.10 0.37 -1.62
C GLN A 151 -0.18 1.04 -2.15
N ASP A 152 -1.31 0.87 -1.47
CA ASP A 152 -2.56 1.49 -1.90
C ASP A 152 -2.62 3.00 -1.64
N GLN A 153 -1.72 3.56 -0.82
CA GLN A 153 -1.60 5.01 -0.65
C GLN A 153 -0.95 5.64 -1.89
N TRP A 154 0.21 5.11 -2.30
CA TRP A 154 0.94 5.60 -3.47
C TRP A 154 0.23 5.28 -4.79
N SER A 155 -0.35 4.07 -4.91
CA SER A 155 -1.16 3.70 -6.08
C SER A 155 -2.38 4.62 -6.24
N LEU A 156 -3.07 4.95 -5.14
CA LEU A 156 -4.19 5.91 -5.16
C LEU A 156 -3.72 7.31 -5.58
N ASN A 157 -2.63 7.81 -4.99
CA ASN A 157 -2.06 9.12 -5.35
C ASN A 157 -1.71 9.20 -6.83
N PHE A 158 -1.05 8.16 -7.37
CA PHE A 158 -0.76 8.04 -8.79
C PHE A 158 -2.04 8.04 -9.64
N PHE A 159 -3.01 7.21 -9.29
CA PHE A 159 -4.25 7.06 -10.04
C PHE A 159 -5.04 8.37 -10.10
N LEU A 160 -5.20 9.07 -8.96
CA LEU A 160 -5.91 10.35 -8.90
C LEU A 160 -5.20 11.43 -9.72
N ARG A 161 -3.87 11.50 -9.68
CA ARG A 161 -3.07 12.44 -10.50
C ARG A 161 -3.26 12.21 -11.99
N HIS A 162 -3.33 10.95 -12.38
CA HIS A 162 -3.51 10.59 -13.78
C HIS A 162 -4.95 10.86 -14.25
N VAL A 163 -5.95 10.37 -13.51
CA VAL A 163 -7.36 10.42 -13.94
C VAL A 163 -8.03 11.78 -13.68
N HIS A 164 -7.73 12.43 -12.55
CA HIS A 164 -8.29 13.75 -12.22
C HIS A 164 -7.32 14.90 -12.46
N GLY A 165 -6.03 14.69 -12.24
CA GLY A 165 -4.99 15.70 -12.46
C GLY A 165 -4.57 15.85 -13.92
N GLY A 166 -4.94 14.93 -14.81
CA GLY A 166 -4.62 14.98 -16.24
C GLY A 166 -3.13 14.76 -16.56
N LEU A 167 -2.32 14.36 -15.59
CA LEU A 167 -0.90 14.06 -15.80
C LEU A 167 -0.73 12.81 -16.65
N ASN A 168 0.29 12.78 -17.50
CA ASN A 168 0.67 11.54 -18.17
C ASN A 168 1.23 10.51 -17.16
N LEU A 169 1.43 9.25 -17.58
CA LEU A 169 1.85 8.19 -16.66
C LEU A 169 3.18 8.51 -15.94
N GLN A 170 4.18 9.02 -16.66
CA GLN A 170 5.47 9.32 -16.08
C GLN A 170 5.40 10.57 -15.19
N GLU A 171 4.69 11.61 -15.61
CA GLU A 171 4.45 12.80 -14.76
C GLU A 171 3.74 12.46 -13.46
N ALA A 172 2.74 11.57 -13.50
CA ALA A 172 2.02 11.12 -12.31
C ALA A 172 2.91 10.32 -11.35
N ILE A 173 3.83 9.51 -11.88
CA ILE A 173 4.84 8.77 -11.11
C ILE A 173 5.92 9.71 -10.55
N ASP A 174 6.38 10.69 -11.34
CA ASP A 174 7.46 11.60 -10.98
C ASP A 174 7.01 12.66 -9.98
N ALA A 175 5.72 12.98 -9.93
CA ALA A 175 5.15 13.91 -8.97
C ALA A 175 5.57 13.54 -7.53
N PRO A 176 5.89 14.53 -6.67
CA PRO A 176 6.28 14.30 -5.28
C PRO A 176 5.28 13.39 -4.56
N SER A 177 5.73 12.38 -3.83
CA SER A 177 4.85 11.42 -3.14
C SER A 177 4.80 11.65 -1.63
N PHE A 178 3.75 11.13 -0.99
CA PHE A 178 3.56 11.17 0.45
C PHE A 178 2.76 9.94 0.89
N ASP A 179 2.86 9.60 2.17
CA ASP A 179 2.08 8.56 2.83
C ASP A 179 1.99 8.82 4.35
N THR A 180 1.17 8.04 5.04
CA THR A 180 1.01 8.11 6.49
C THR A 180 1.25 6.76 7.15
N ASN A 181 1.88 6.79 8.33
CA ASN A 181 2.07 5.66 9.24
C ASN A 181 1.12 5.71 10.45
N HIS A 182 0.00 6.44 10.34
CA HIS A 182 -0.95 6.66 11.46
C HIS A 182 -1.56 5.37 12.03
N PHE A 183 -1.69 4.31 11.23
CA PHE A 183 -2.39 3.07 11.61
C PHE A 183 -1.41 1.93 11.95
N PRO A 184 -1.84 0.91 12.71
CA PRO A 184 -0.98 -0.24 13.05
C PRO A 184 -0.42 -0.93 11.82
N SER A 185 0.90 -1.03 11.73
CA SER A 185 1.57 -1.62 10.57
C SER A 185 1.19 -3.09 10.35
N SER A 186 1.20 -3.52 9.10
CA SER A 186 1.11 -4.94 8.74
C SER A 186 2.36 -5.74 9.15
N PHE A 187 3.50 -5.09 9.41
CA PHE A 187 4.76 -5.77 9.72
C PHE A 187 5.08 -5.69 11.20
N TYR A 188 5.71 -6.74 11.73
CA TYR A 188 6.23 -6.73 13.10
C TYR A 188 7.19 -5.53 13.30
N PRO A 189 7.14 -4.81 14.44
CA PRO A 189 6.38 -5.09 15.67
C PRO A 189 4.97 -4.46 15.71
N ARG A 190 4.39 -4.09 14.55
CA ARG A 190 3.03 -3.51 14.42
C ARG A 190 2.90 -2.09 14.95
N ASP A 191 3.99 -1.33 14.90
CA ASP A 191 4.01 0.07 15.33
C ASP A 191 3.00 0.92 14.54
N SER A 192 2.53 1.97 15.18
CA SER A 192 1.78 3.06 14.56
C SER A 192 2.34 4.40 15.04
N LYS A 193 2.27 5.41 14.18
CA LYS A 193 2.73 6.76 14.47
C LYS A 193 1.60 7.76 14.21
N PRO A 194 0.72 7.99 15.20
CA PRO A 194 -0.44 8.86 15.02
C PRO A 194 -0.05 10.25 14.52
N ARG A 195 -0.76 10.71 13.49
CA ARG A 195 -0.58 12.00 12.78
C ARG A 195 0.67 12.09 11.89
N GLU A 196 1.53 11.07 11.85
CA GLU A 196 2.71 11.10 11.00
C GLU A 196 2.33 11.13 9.52
N VAL A 197 2.93 12.04 8.78
CA VAL A 197 2.92 12.07 7.31
C VAL A 197 4.36 12.18 6.84
N GLU A 198 4.79 11.21 6.04
CA GLU A 198 6.05 11.28 5.29
C GLU A 198 5.80 11.97 3.95
N LEU A 199 6.64 12.94 3.60
CA LEU A 199 6.46 13.81 2.45
C LEU A 199 7.81 14.06 1.77
N GLU A 200 7.91 13.86 0.46
CA GLU A 200 9.14 14.21 -0.29
C GLU A 200 9.41 15.72 -0.25
N ALA A 201 10.68 16.10 -0.05
CA ALA A 201 11.10 17.51 0.03
C ALA A 201 10.70 18.37 -1.18
N ARG A 202 10.50 17.77 -2.36
CA ARG A 202 10.04 18.45 -3.57
C ARG A 202 8.62 19.04 -3.48
N PHE A 203 7.85 18.71 -2.45
CA PHE A 203 6.60 19.43 -2.16
C PHE A 203 6.81 20.87 -1.69
N GLY A 204 7.99 21.20 -1.16
CA GLY A 204 8.31 22.53 -0.65
C GLY A 204 8.02 22.71 0.85
N ASP A 205 8.75 23.64 1.45
CA ASP A 205 8.66 23.95 2.89
C ASP A 205 7.32 24.59 3.28
N ASP A 206 6.65 25.26 2.33
CA ASP A 206 5.35 25.88 2.52
C ASP A 206 4.26 24.82 2.76
N VAL A 207 4.25 23.75 1.97
CA VAL A 207 3.35 22.60 2.16
C VAL A 207 3.63 21.91 3.49
N ALA A 208 4.90 21.62 3.79
CA ALA A 208 5.28 20.98 5.05
C ALA A 208 4.86 21.80 6.28
N ARG A 209 5.05 23.13 6.23
CA ARG A 209 4.60 24.05 7.28
C ARG A 209 3.07 24.08 7.41
N ALA A 210 2.34 24.20 6.30
CA ALA A 210 0.88 24.24 6.33
C ALA A 210 0.27 22.95 6.91
N LEU A 211 0.87 21.78 6.63
CA LEU A 211 0.48 20.51 7.25
C LEU A 211 0.76 20.49 8.76
N ARG A 212 1.91 20.98 9.21
CA ARG A 212 2.23 21.10 10.65
C ARG A 212 1.26 22.04 11.37
N GLU A 213 0.89 23.17 10.76
CA GLU A 213 -0.11 24.10 11.31
C GLU A 213 -1.48 23.45 11.48
N ARG A 214 -1.82 22.48 10.63
CA ARG A 214 -3.02 21.64 10.76
C ARG A 214 -2.86 20.47 11.74
N GLY A 215 -1.71 20.35 12.41
CA GLY A 215 -1.46 19.36 13.46
C GLY A 215 -0.89 18.02 13.00
N HIS A 216 -0.41 17.92 11.75
CA HIS A 216 0.33 16.75 11.27
C HIS A 216 1.75 16.71 11.85
N ASP A 217 2.23 15.50 12.14
CA ASP A 217 3.65 15.26 12.44
C ASP A 217 4.39 14.99 11.13
N VAL A 218 4.93 16.05 10.52
CA VAL A 218 5.47 15.99 9.17
C VAL A 218 6.95 15.61 9.18
N VAL A 219 7.24 14.46 8.59
CA VAL A 219 8.60 13.98 8.30
C VAL A 219 8.91 14.26 6.83
N VAL A 220 9.88 15.14 6.60
CA VAL A 220 10.34 15.46 5.25
C VAL A 220 11.43 14.46 4.87
N THR A 221 11.21 13.72 3.79
CA THR A 221 12.15 12.73 3.24
C THR A 221 12.92 13.31 2.05
N GLY A 222 13.89 12.56 1.53
CA GLY A 222 14.66 12.98 0.35
C GLY A 222 13.80 13.16 -0.90
N ASP A 223 14.27 13.97 -1.86
CA ASP A 223 13.53 14.39 -3.05
C ASP A 223 12.88 13.24 -3.84
N TRP A 224 13.53 12.08 -3.88
CA TRP A 224 13.17 10.93 -4.72
C TRP A 224 13.22 9.64 -3.89
N SER A 225 12.38 9.54 -2.87
CA SER A 225 12.43 8.50 -1.84
C SER A 225 11.15 7.69 -1.64
N LEU A 226 9.98 8.22 -1.98
CA LEU A 226 8.68 7.59 -1.68
C LEU A 226 7.98 7.07 -2.94
N GLY A 227 7.59 5.79 -2.93
CA GLY A 227 6.93 5.14 -4.05
C GLY A 227 7.88 4.43 -5.02
N ARG A 228 7.41 3.30 -5.57
CA ARG A 228 8.09 2.54 -6.62
C ARG A 228 7.09 2.09 -7.69
N VAL A 229 6.19 3.01 -8.06
CA VAL A 229 5.09 2.76 -8.98
C VAL A 229 5.61 2.39 -10.38
N SER A 230 5.00 1.40 -11.00
CA SER A 230 5.04 1.19 -12.45
C SER A 230 3.63 1.17 -13.01
N ALA A 231 3.52 1.43 -14.31
CA ALA A 231 2.25 1.41 -15.01
C ALA A 231 2.43 1.11 -16.49
N VAL A 232 1.46 0.40 -17.06
CA VAL A 232 1.25 0.27 -18.50
C VAL A 232 -0.20 0.58 -18.83
N ALA A 233 -0.43 1.30 -19.92
CA ALA A 233 -1.76 1.66 -20.37
C ALA A 233 -1.95 1.33 -21.86
N ARG A 234 -3.21 1.13 -22.23
CA ARG A 234 -3.65 0.99 -23.61
C ARG A 234 -4.68 2.07 -23.92
N GLU A 235 -4.39 2.88 -24.93
CA GLU A 235 -5.26 3.98 -25.36
C GLU A 235 -5.18 4.12 -26.89
N ASP A 236 -6.32 4.08 -27.57
CA ASP A 236 -6.42 4.24 -29.03
C ASP A 236 -5.48 3.33 -29.84
N GLY A 237 -5.27 2.11 -29.34
CA GLY A 237 -4.38 1.12 -29.97
C GLY A 237 -2.89 1.33 -29.69
N LEU A 238 -2.52 2.39 -28.97
CA LEU A 238 -1.16 2.63 -28.49
C LEU A 238 -0.94 2.01 -27.11
N LEU A 239 0.22 1.40 -26.93
CA LEU A 239 0.71 0.95 -25.64
C LEU A 239 1.62 2.02 -25.05
N LYS A 240 1.36 2.40 -23.81
CA LYS A 240 2.13 3.37 -23.04
C LYS A 240 2.67 2.69 -21.80
N GLY A 241 3.83 3.10 -21.33
CA GLY A 241 4.38 2.60 -20.08
C GLY A 241 5.23 3.65 -19.39
N ALA A 242 5.30 3.55 -18.07
CA ALA A 242 6.09 4.42 -17.21
C ALA A 242 6.59 3.65 -16.00
N ALA A 243 7.73 4.07 -15.46
CA ALA A 243 8.34 3.42 -14.32
C ALA A 243 8.98 4.44 -13.38
N ASN A 244 8.94 4.14 -12.09
CA ASN A 244 9.50 4.99 -11.07
C ASN A 244 11.03 5.16 -11.19
N PRO A 245 11.54 6.41 -11.15
CA PRO A 245 12.99 6.67 -11.18
C PRO A 245 13.65 6.56 -9.80
N ARG A 246 12.90 6.62 -8.70
CA ARG A 246 13.44 6.59 -7.33
C ARG A 246 14.24 5.31 -7.07
N GLY A 247 15.45 5.46 -6.55
CA GLY A 247 16.37 4.35 -6.35
C GLY A 247 17.00 3.76 -7.62
N MET A 248 16.77 4.38 -8.79
CA MET A 248 17.42 4.04 -10.07
C MET A 248 17.29 2.56 -10.46
N GLN A 249 16.16 1.93 -10.15
CA GLN A 249 15.94 0.49 -10.34
C GLN A 249 14.70 0.18 -11.19
N GLY A 250 13.60 0.90 -10.99
CA GLY A 250 12.39 0.73 -11.81
C GLY A 250 12.67 1.10 -13.27
N TYR A 251 12.13 0.32 -14.21
CA TYR A 251 12.36 0.57 -15.62
C TYR A 251 11.20 0.07 -16.49
N ILE A 252 11.03 0.68 -17.65
CA ILE A 252 10.04 0.31 -18.66
C ILE A 252 10.72 -0.02 -19.98
N VAL A 253 10.24 -1.06 -20.66
CA VAL A 253 10.68 -1.45 -22.00
C VAL A 253 9.44 -1.68 -22.88
N GLY A 254 9.47 -1.18 -24.11
CA GLY A 254 8.35 -1.28 -25.04
C GLY A 254 8.70 -0.70 -26.41
N ARG A 255 7.90 -1.04 -27.44
CA ARG A 255 8.04 -0.56 -28.82
C ARG A 255 6.71 -0.61 -29.57
#